data_AF-A0A7W8NAG7-F1
#
_entry.id   AF-A0A7W8NAG7-F1
#
_cell.length_a   1.000
_cell.length_b   1.000
_cell.length_c   1.000
_cell.angle_alpha   90.00
_cell.angle_beta   90.00
_cell.angle_gamma   90.00
#
_symmetry.space_group_name_H-M   'P 1'
#
loop_
_entity.id
_entity.type
_entity.pdbx_description
1 polymer ?
#
loop_
_entity_poly.entity_id
_entity_poly.type
_entity_poly.pdbx_seq_one_letter_code
_entity_poly.pdbx_strand_id
1 'polypeptide(L)'
;MTRPRLITLLWVLAMTANGAARGADMSSSDVRTVAEQAVRTQYDKAGTRLVIVPQPLNPRLRLAPCPQPLLARLPTGPQVSSRVAVSVSCPTQAGWTIRVPVQMQVYRQVLVTTRPLARGDSVGAGDVHSEERDVTRLGYGYVESLDQVAGRSLARPLSPGTVLQPGQLNGREMVRAGDQVELIAQLDGIEVRTTGQALDGGDTGTRLRVRNGHSGLIVPGVVLAAGEVKALP
;
A
#
# COMPACT_ATOMS: atom_id res chain seq x y z
N MET A 1 -82.17 -51.95 -19.94
CA MET A 1 -80.94 -52.42 -20.61
C MET A 1 -80.28 -51.21 -21.26
N THR A 2 -79.43 -50.50 -20.51
CA THR A 2 -77.94 -50.61 -20.48
C THR A 2 -77.25 -49.75 -21.54
N ARG A 3 -76.56 -48.70 -21.04
CA ARG A 3 -75.44 -47.87 -21.58
C ARG A 3 -74.49 -48.62 -22.55
N PRO A 4 -73.61 -47.98 -23.38
CA PRO A 4 -72.86 -46.77 -23.01
C PRO A 4 -72.41 -45.77 -24.12
N ARG A 5 -71.89 -44.64 -23.62
CA ARG A 5 -71.07 -43.61 -24.28
C ARG A 5 -69.75 -44.19 -24.80
N LEU A 6 -69.25 -43.69 -25.94
CA LEU A 6 -67.81 -43.71 -26.24
C LEU A 6 -67.37 -42.35 -26.81
N ILE A 7 -66.42 -41.77 -26.08
CA ILE A 7 -65.63 -40.57 -26.35
C ILE A 7 -64.23 -41.10 -26.73
N THR A 8 -63.68 -40.72 -27.87
CA THR A 8 -62.26 -40.91 -28.22
C THR A 8 -61.99 -40.32 -29.61
N LEU A 9 -60.88 -39.65 -29.92
CA LEU A 9 -59.87 -38.90 -29.17
C LEU A 9 -59.12 -38.08 -30.25
N LEU A 10 -58.96 -36.78 -30.04
CA LEU A 10 -58.28 -35.84 -30.94
C LEU A 10 -56.76 -36.14 -30.93
N TRP A 11 -56.18 -36.56 -32.05
CA TRP A 11 -54.72 -36.67 -32.20
C TRP A 11 -54.12 -35.27 -32.39
N VAL A 12 -53.63 -34.67 -31.30
CA VAL A 12 -52.84 -33.44 -31.35
C VAL A 12 -51.37 -33.80 -31.58
N LEU A 13 -50.87 -33.43 -32.75
CA LEU A 13 -49.47 -33.51 -33.15
C LEU A 13 -48.68 -32.44 -32.38
N ALA A 14 -48.02 -32.81 -31.27
CA ALA A 14 -47.11 -31.91 -30.56
C ALA A 14 -45.74 -31.90 -31.25
N MET A 15 -45.50 -30.90 -32.11
CA MET A 15 -44.17 -30.55 -32.60
C MET A 15 -43.30 -30.08 -31.43
N THR A 16 -42.35 -30.90 -31.00
CA THR A 16 -41.28 -30.47 -30.08
C THR A 16 -40.29 -29.61 -30.86
N ALA A 17 -40.42 -28.29 -30.73
CA ALA A 17 -39.39 -27.36 -31.15
C ALA A 17 -38.16 -27.57 -30.26
N ASN A 18 -37.14 -28.23 -30.81
CA ASN A 18 -35.81 -28.31 -30.21
C ASN A 18 -35.21 -26.89 -30.19
N GLY A 19 -35.42 -26.17 -29.09
CA GLY A 19 -34.74 -24.92 -28.81
C GLY A 19 -33.26 -25.20 -28.55
N ALA A 20 -32.44 -25.08 -29.59
CA ALA A 20 -30.99 -25.02 -29.44
C ALA A 20 -30.67 -23.84 -28.52
N ALA A 21 -30.31 -24.14 -27.27
CA ALA A 21 -29.73 -23.18 -26.34
C ALA A 21 -28.40 -22.70 -26.95
N ARG A 22 -28.46 -21.60 -27.70
CA ARG A 22 -27.28 -20.78 -27.99
C ARG A 22 -26.83 -20.24 -26.64
N GLY A 23 -25.86 -20.91 -26.02
CA GLY A 23 -25.11 -20.30 -24.93
C GLY A 23 -24.54 -19.01 -25.48
N ALA A 24 -25.13 -17.88 -25.09
CA ALA A 24 -24.62 -16.58 -25.47
C ALA A 24 -23.21 -16.48 -24.88
N ASP A 25 -22.21 -16.42 -25.76
CA ASP A 25 -20.82 -16.18 -25.35
C ASP A 25 -20.80 -14.95 -24.44
N MET A 26 -20.15 -15.08 -23.29
CA MET A 26 -20.10 -13.97 -22.36
C MET A 26 -19.25 -12.85 -22.96
N SER A 27 -19.77 -11.63 -22.92
CA SER A 27 -19.15 -10.52 -23.63
C SER A 27 -17.89 -10.05 -22.88
N SER A 28 -16.88 -9.61 -23.63
CA SER A 28 -15.67 -9.02 -23.03
C SER A 28 -15.99 -7.81 -22.12
N SER A 29 -17.10 -7.11 -22.34
CA SER A 29 -17.59 -6.02 -21.47
C SER A 29 -18.04 -6.49 -20.09
N ASP A 30 -18.62 -7.68 -19.97
CA ASP A 30 -19.10 -8.20 -18.67
C ASP A 30 -17.90 -8.51 -17.76
N VAL A 31 -16.88 -9.16 -18.33
CA VAL A 31 -15.66 -9.50 -17.60
C VAL A 31 -14.85 -8.25 -17.23
N ARG A 32 -14.83 -7.24 -18.11
CA ARG A 32 -14.23 -5.93 -17.79
C ARG A 32 -14.95 -5.27 -16.61
N THR A 33 -16.28 -5.25 -16.62
CA THR A 33 -17.08 -4.64 -15.55
C THR A 33 -16.78 -5.29 -14.19
N VAL A 34 -16.68 -6.63 -14.17
CA VAL A 34 -16.31 -7.36 -12.93
C VAL A 34 -14.89 -7.02 -12.48
N ALA A 35 -13.94 -6.92 -13.40
CA ALA A 35 -12.58 -6.51 -13.07
C ALA A 35 -12.52 -5.07 -12.51
N GLU A 36 -13.19 -4.12 -13.15
CA GLU A 36 -13.27 -2.72 -12.70
C GLU A 36 -13.94 -2.60 -11.33
N GLN A 37 -15.03 -3.34 -11.10
CA GLN A 37 -15.71 -3.36 -9.80
C GLN A 37 -14.80 -3.88 -8.69
N ALA A 38 -14.00 -4.91 -8.96
CA ALA A 38 -13.03 -5.41 -8.00
C ALA A 38 -11.95 -4.38 -7.66
N VAL A 39 -11.49 -3.58 -8.65
CA VAL A 39 -10.59 -2.45 -8.42
C VAL A 39 -11.25 -1.38 -7.55
N ARG A 40 -12.50 -1.00 -7.85
CA ARG A 40 -13.25 -0.04 -7.03
C ARG A 40 -13.34 -0.49 -5.58
N THR A 41 -13.80 -1.70 -5.32
CA THR A 41 -13.93 -2.22 -3.95
C THR A 41 -12.61 -2.22 -3.19
N GLN A 42 -11.48 -2.45 -3.86
CA GLN A 42 -10.17 -2.49 -3.21
C GLN A 42 -9.60 -1.09 -2.91
N TYR A 43 -9.78 -0.13 -3.81
CA TYR A 43 -9.08 1.16 -3.77
C TYR A 43 -9.97 2.35 -3.41
N ASP A 44 -11.30 2.22 -3.51
CA ASP A 44 -12.27 3.23 -3.08
C ASP A 44 -12.40 3.22 -1.55
N LYS A 45 -11.37 3.76 -0.90
CA LYS A 45 -11.29 3.92 0.56
C LYS A 45 -11.48 5.40 0.92
N ALA A 46 -11.93 5.66 2.14
CA ALA A 46 -12.08 7.01 2.66
C ALA A 46 -10.77 7.82 2.47
N GLY A 47 -10.90 9.04 1.95
CA GLY A 47 -9.76 9.93 1.68
C GLY A 47 -9.00 9.65 0.38
N THR A 48 -9.53 8.81 -0.51
CA THR A 48 -8.95 8.55 -1.82
C THR A 48 -9.91 8.95 -2.93
N ARG A 49 -9.37 9.50 -4.03
CA ARG A 49 -10.13 9.74 -5.26
C ARG A 49 -9.61 8.82 -6.34
N LEU A 50 -10.40 7.80 -6.65
CA LEU A 50 -10.08 6.79 -7.66
C LEU A 50 -10.64 7.20 -9.03
N VAL A 51 -9.77 7.21 -10.05
CA VAL A 51 -10.17 7.37 -11.45
C VAL A 51 -9.78 6.11 -12.20
N ILE A 52 -10.76 5.36 -12.70
CA ILE A 52 -10.52 4.19 -13.56
C ILE A 52 -10.58 4.66 -15.01
N VAL A 53 -9.55 4.32 -15.78
CA VAL A 53 -9.48 4.59 -17.21
C VAL A 53 -9.93 3.33 -17.95
N PRO A 54 -11.10 3.33 -18.62
CA PRO A 54 -11.61 2.17 -19.32
C PRO A 54 -10.62 1.74 -20.40
N GLN A 55 -10.17 0.49 -20.35
CA GLN A 55 -9.37 -0.09 -21.42
C GLN A 55 -10.21 -1.08 -22.23
N PRO A 56 -10.14 -1.05 -23.57
CA PRO A 56 -10.76 -2.07 -24.38
C PRO A 56 -10.05 -3.40 -24.16
N LEU A 57 -10.82 -4.45 -23.88
CA LEU A 57 -10.33 -5.81 -23.98
C LEU A 57 -10.29 -6.25 -25.44
N ASN A 58 -9.52 -7.29 -25.74
CA ASN A 58 -9.45 -7.85 -27.09
C ASN A 58 -10.87 -8.26 -27.54
N PRO A 59 -11.44 -7.66 -28.59
CA PRO A 59 -12.81 -7.93 -29.02
C PRO A 59 -13.01 -9.35 -29.58
N ARG A 60 -11.91 -10.06 -29.86
CA ARG A 60 -11.92 -11.48 -30.27
C ARG A 60 -11.92 -12.45 -29.09
N LEU A 61 -11.81 -11.95 -27.85
CA LEU A 61 -11.93 -12.77 -26.67
C LEU A 61 -13.34 -13.38 -26.63
N ARG A 62 -13.41 -14.70 -26.64
CA ARG A 62 -14.64 -15.49 -26.50
C ARG A 62 -14.46 -16.36 -25.27
N LEU A 63 -15.40 -16.26 -24.34
CA LEU A 63 -15.37 -16.98 -23.09
C LEU A 63 -16.66 -17.76 -22.96
N ALA A 64 -16.55 -19.01 -22.54
CA ALA A 64 -17.71 -19.81 -22.22
C ALA A 64 -18.52 -19.12 -21.10
N PRO A 65 -19.87 -19.13 -21.17
CA PRO A 65 -20.69 -18.57 -20.11
C PRO A 65 -20.40 -19.26 -18.78
N CYS A 66 -20.29 -18.47 -17.72
CA CYS A 66 -20.05 -19.00 -16.37
C CYS A 66 -21.40 -19.18 -15.65
N PRO A 67 -21.75 -20.40 -15.18
CA PRO A 67 -22.99 -20.64 -14.44
C PRO A 67 -22.94 -20.11 -13.00
N GLN A 68 -21.77 -19.67 -12.53
CA GLN A 68 -21.51 -19.17 -11.19
C GLN A 68 -21.00 -17.72 -11.24
N PRO A 69 -21.06 -16.97 -10.12
CA PRO A 69 -20.48 -15.64 -10.07
C PRO A 69 -18.98 -15.69 -10.36
N LEU A 70 -18.51 -14.78 -11.20
CA LEU A 70 -17.10 -14.65 -11.52
C LEU A 70 -16.31 -14.23 -10.28
N LEU A 71 -15.14 -14.83 -10.11
CA LEU A 71 -14.19 -14.45 -9.06
C LEU A 71 -13.14 -13.52 -9.65
N ALA A 72 -13.05 -12.31 -9.13
CA ALA A 72 -11.98 -11.36 -9.44
C ALA A 72 -10.97 -11.32 -8.29
N ARG A 73 -9.69 -11.49 -8.63
CA ARG A 73 -8.58 -11.40 -7.67
C ARG A 73 -7.58 -10.37 -8.16
N LEU A 74 -7.25 -9.43 -7.29
CA LEU A 74 -6.21 -8.45 -7.52
C LEU A 74 -4.85 -8.99 -7.04
N PRO A 75 -3.73 -8.57 -7.67
CA PRO A 75 -2.42 -8.81 -7.12
C PRO A 75 -2.30 -8.12 -5.75
N THR A 76 -1.87 -8.87 -4.74
CA THR A 76 -1.57 -8.35 -3.41
C THR A 76 -0.15 -7.79 -3.40
N GLY A 77 -0.01 -6.49 -3.13
CA GLY A 77 1.28 -5.85 -2.99
C GLY A 77 1.18 -4.55 -2.20
N PRO A 78 2.28 -4.09 -1.57
CA PRO A 78 2.28 -2.87 -0.77
C PRO A 78 2.21 -1.59 -1.61
N GLN A 79 2.46 -1.67 -2.92
CA GLN A 79 2.54 -0.52 -3.81
C GLN A 79 1.30 -0.42 -4.69
N VAL A 80 0.76 0.80 -4.82
CA VAL A 80 -0.35 1.12 -5.70
C VAL A 80 0.22 1.44 -7.10
N SER A 81 -0.13 0.62 -8.10
CA SER A 81 0.32 0.80 -9.49
C SER A 81 -0.75 1.45 -10.35
N SER A 82 -0.35 2.18 -11.39
CA SER A 82 -1.28 2.78 -12.37
C SER A 82 -1.92 1.74 -13.29
N ARG A 83 -1.32 0.55 -13.38
CA ARG A 83 -1.84 -0.59 -14.14
C ARG A 83 -1.88 -1.82 -13.25
N VAL A 84 -3.06 -2.41 -13.12
CA VAL A 84 -3.31 -3.62 -12.33
C VAL A 84 -3.86 -4.71 -13.24
N ALA A 85 -3.29 -5.90 -13.17
CA ALA A 85 -3.79 -7.07 -13.89
C ALA A 85 -4.73 -7.87 -12.98
N VAL A 86 -6.04 -7.65 -13.12
CA VAL A 86 -7.05 -8.37 -12.34
C VAL A 86 -7.24 -9.76 -12.93
N SER A 87 -7.09 -10.80 -12.12
CA SER A 87 -7.35 -12.17 -12.55
C SER A 87 -8.84 -12.47 -12.36
N VAL A 88 -9.56 -12.68 -13.45
CA VAL A 88 -10.98 -13.06 -13.43
C VAL A 88 -11.10 -14.53 -13.81
N SER A 89 -11.75 -15.31 -12.95
CA SER A 89 -11.91 -16.75 -13.12
C SER A 89 -13.36 -17.18 -12.93
N CYS A 90 -13.81 -18.12 -13.76
CA CYS A 90 -15.05 -18.86 -13.55
C CYS A 90 -14.75 -20.07 -12.63
N PRO A 91 -15.35 -20.17 -11.43
CA PRO A 91 -14.99 -21.19 -10.43
C PRO A 91 -15.63 -22.57 -10.69
N THR A 92 -15.53 -23.10 -11.92
CA THR A 92 -16.07 -24.42 -12.30
C THR A 92 -14.95 -25.39 -12.70
N GLN A 93 -15.24 -26.70 -12.73
CA GLN A 93 -14.26 -27.72 -13.13
C GLN A 93 -13.73 -27.56 -14.57
N ALA A 94 -14.56 -27.02 -15.48
CA ALA A 94 -14.18 -26.64 -16.84
C ALA A 94 -14.09 -25.11 -17.00
N GLY A 95 -13.80 -24.41 -15.91
CA GLY A 95 -13.72 -22.95 -15.87
C GLY A 95 -12.50 -22.40 -16.58
N TRP A 96 -12.56 -21.13 -16.93
CA TRP A 96 -11.45 -20.38 -17.51
C TRP A 96 -10.94 -19.34 -16.51
N THR A 97 -9.69 -18.90 -16.70
CA THR A 97 -9.09 -17.78 -15.98
C THR A 97 -8.40 -16.87 -16.97
N ILE A 98 -8.67 -15.57 -16.89
CA ILE A 98 -8.00 -14.56 -17.71
C ILE A 98 -7.46 -13.42 -16.86
N ARG A 99 -6.47 -12.70 -17.39
CA ARG A 99 -5.96 -11.47 -16.78
C ARG A 99 -6.51 -10.27 -17.54
N VAL A 100 -7.26 -9.44 -16.86
CA VAL A 100 -7.83 -8.19 -17.38
C VAL A 100 -6.96 -7.03 -16.89
N PRO A 101 -6.23 -6.33 -17.77
CA PRO A 101 -5.55 -5.11 -17.39
C PRO A 101 -6.59 -4.01 -17.11
N VAL A 102 -6.44 -3.34 -15.98
CA VAL A 102 -7.22 -2.16 -15.61
C VAL A 102 -6.23 -1.03 -15.37
N GLN A 103 -6.45 0.10 -16.04
CA GLN A 103 -5.72 1.33 -15.77
C GLN A 103 -6.48 2.17 -14.74
N MET A 104 -5.74 2.72 -13.79
CA MET A 104 -6.31 3.56 -12.75
C MET A 104 -5.32 4.64 -12.31
N GLN A 105 -5.87 5.71 -11.75
CA GLN A 105 -5.16 6.75 -11.03
C GLN A 105 -5.78 6.83 -9.65
N VAL A 106 -4.93 6.92 -8.63
CA VAL A 106 -5.36 6.99 -7.24
C VAL A 106 -4.80 8.27 -6.68
N TYR A 107 -5.68 9.20 -6.37
CA TYR A 107 -5.32 10.48 -5.79
C TYR A 107 -5.45 10.42 -4.28
N ARG A 108 -4.43 10.88 -3.57
CA ARG A 108 -4.40 11.01 -2.11
C ARG A 108 -3.78 12.33 -1.70
N GLN A 109 -4.13 12.76 -0.50
CA GLN A 109 -3.44 13.85 0.18
C GLN A 109 -2.05 13.37 0.63
N VAL A 110 -1.01 14.05 0.18
CA VAL A 110 0.40 13.76 0.53
C VAL A 110 1.08 15.03 1.02
N LEU A 111 2.14 14.87 1.81
CA LEU A 111 2.94 16.01 2.27
C LEU A 111 3.96 16.44 1.21
N VAL A 112 3.94 17.73 0.89
CA VAL A 112 4.84 18.37 -0.07
C VAL A 112 5.59 19.49 0.64
N THR A 113 6.90 19.61 0.39
CA THR A 113 7.74 20.63 1.03
C THR A 113 7.38 22.05 0.55
N THR A 114 7.28 23.01 1.47
CA THR A 114 6.97 24.42 1.16
C THR A 114 8.24 25.26 0.99
N ARG A 115 9.34 24.84 1.61
CA ARG A 115 10.63 25.56 1.63
C ARG A 115 11.79 24.59 1.43
N PRO A 116 13.01 25.08 1.12
CA PRO A 116 14.20 24.24 1.16
C PRO A 116 14.43 23.69 2.58
N LEU A 117 14.77 22.40 2.66
CA LEU A 117 15.12 21.70 3.89
C LEU A 117 16.51 21.09 3.74
N ALA A 118 17.33 21.22 4.78
CA ALA A 118 18.69 20.70 4.80
C ALA A 118 18.73 19.26 5.32
N ARG A 119 19.88 18.60 5.11
CA ARG A 119 20.17 17.32 5.75
C ARG A 119 20.20 17.51 7.27
N GLY A 120 19.59 16.60 8.02
CA GLY A 120 19.50 16.67 9.47
C GLY A 120 18.30 17.46 10.00
N ASP A 121 17.62 18.23 9.15
CA ASP A 121 16.42 18.95 9.57
C ASP A 121 15.29 17.98 9.95
N SER A 122 14.56 18.32 11.00
CA SER A 122 13.28 17.69 11.33
C SER A 122 12.17 18.33 10.50
N VAL A 123 11.21 17.53 10.01
CA VAL A 123 10.07 18.04 9.23
C VAL A 123 8.93 18.44 10.18
N GLY A 124 8.63 19.73 10.24
CA GLY A 124 7.52 20.29 11.02
C GLY A 124 6.34 20.76 10.17
N ALA A 125 5.27 21.22 10.84
CA ALA A 125 4.04 21.68 10.19
C ALA A 125 4.21 22.92 9.31
N GLY A 126 5.23 23.76 9.55
CA GLY A 126 5.54 24.91 8.70
C GLY A 126 6.34 24.57 7.44
N ASP A 127 6.88 23.35 7.36
CA ASP A 127 7.82 22.93 6.32
C ASP A 127 7.14 22.21 5.15
N VAL A 128 5.89 21.81 5.36
CA VAL A 128 5.10 21.02 4.41
C VAL A 128 3.66 21.51 4.38
N HIS A 129 3.00 21.27 3.25
CA HIS A 129 1.54 21.36 3.12
C HIS A 129 0.99 20.05 2.58
N SER A 130 -0.31 19.84 2.79
CA SER A 130 -1.02 18.71 2.22
C SER A 130 -1.48 19.06 0.79
N GLU A 131 -1.17 18.19 -0.16
CA GLU A 131 -1.54 18.37 -1.56
C GLU A 131 -2.06 17.06 -2.16
N GLU A 132 -3.10 17.15 -3.00
CA GLU A 132 -3.64 15.98 -3.68
C GLU A 132 -2.70 15.56 -4.84
N ARG A 133 -2.15 14.35 -4.77
CA ARG A 133 -1.27 13.79 -5.82
C ARG A 133 -1.69 12.40 -6.23
N ASP A 134 -1.41 12.08 -7.49
CA ASP A 134 -1.58 10.73 -8.04
C ASP A 134 -0.49 9.81 -7.49
N VAL A 135 -0.84 8.98 -6.49
CA VAL A 135 0.09 8.08 -5.82
C VAL A 135 0.51 6.90 -6.69
N THR A 136 -0.21 6.62 -7.78
CA THR A 136 0.19 5.57 -8.73
C THR A 136 1.48 5.89 -9.48
N ARG A 137 1.90 7.16 -9.45
CA ARG A 137 3.15 7.66 -10.01
C ARG A 137 4.27 7.77 -8.97
N LEU A 138 3.98 7.52 -7.70
CA LEU A 138 4.91 7.66 -6.57
C LEU A 138 5.49 6.31 -6.17
N GLY A 139 6.30 5.72 -7.05
CA GLY A 139 6.85 4.36 -6.85
C GLY A 139 7.84 4.18 -5.69
N TYR A 140 8.33 5.27 -5.09
CA TYR A 140 9.20 5.24 -3.91
C TYR A 140 8.44 5.47 -2.59
N GLY A 141 7.11 5.40 -2.65
CA GLY A 141 6.22 5.73 -1.53
C GLY A 141 6.05 7.23 -1.34
N TYR A 142 5.28 7.57 -0.32
CA TYR A 142 4.88 8.93 0.01
C TYR A 142 4.47 8.99 1.48
N VAL A 143 4.46 10.20 2.05
CA VAL A 143 4.05 10.46 3.42
C VAL A 143 2.70 11.19 3.41
N GLU A 144 1.74 10.70 4.19
CA GLU A 144 0.38 11.28 4.28
C GLU A 144 0.20 12.21 5.49
N SER A 145 0.93 11.98 6.58
CA SER A 145 0.79 12.75 7.82
C SER A 145 2.13 13.01 8.52
N LEU A 146 2.19 14.07 9.32
CA LEU A 146 3.39 14.44 10.07
C LEU A 146 3.77 13.38 11.13
N ASP A 147 2.81 12.61 11.63
CA ASP A 147 3.08 11.54 12.61
C ASP A 147 4.01 10.47 12.05
N GLN A 148 3.99 10.24 10.73
CA GLN A 148 4.88 9.28 10.05
C GLN A 148 6.34 9.75 9.98
N VAL A 149 6.59 11.04 10.23
CA VAL A 149 7.92 11.67 10.18
C VAL A 149 8.35 12.25 11.51
N ALA A 150 7.49 12.18 12.53
CA ALA A 150 7.76 12.68 13.87
C ALA A 150 9.00 11.99 14.48
N GLY A 151 9.96 12.82 14.88
CA GLY A 151 11.23 12.37 15.46
C GLY A 151 12.20 11.78 14.43
N ARG A 152 11.99 11.98 13.13
CA ARG A 152 12.92 11.59 12.06
C ARG A 152 13.55 12.85 11.48
N SER A 153 14.83 12.77 11.15
CA SER A 153 15.56 13.84 10.45
C SER A 153 15.75 13.49 8.97
N LEU A 154 15.99 14.49 8.13
CA LEU A 154 16.23 14.28 6.71
C LEU A 154 17.60 13.65 6.43
N ALA A 155 17.63 12.58 5.65
CA ALA A 155 18.86 11.90 5.21
C ALA A 155 19.61 12.71 4.14
N ARG A 156 18.90 13.56 3.41
CA ARG A 156 19.38 14.38 2.28
C ARG A 156 18.58 15.68 2.18
N PRO A 157 19.15 16.76 1.62
CA PRO A 157 18.42 18.01 1.43
C PRO A 157 17.25 17.84 0.44
N LEU A 158 16.19 18.61 0.64
CA LEU A 158 14.99 18.64 -0.21
C LEU A 158 14.71 20.06 -0.70
N SER A 159 14.35 20.17 -1.98
CA SER A 159 13.87 21.41 -2.60
C SER A 159 12.38 21.62 -2.29
N PRO A 160 11.86 22.87 -2.34
CA PRO A 160 10.43 23.12 -2.26
C PRO A 160 9.67 22.43 -3.41
N GLY A 161 8.41 22.08 -3.19
CA GLY A 161 7.55 21.36 -4.13
C GLY A 161 7.85 19.86 -4.24
N THR A 162 8.70 19.31 -3.37
CA THR A 162 9.05 17.88 -3.37
C THR A 162 8.06 17.11 -2.52
N VAL A 163 7.49 16.03 -3.07
CA VAL A 163 6.68 15.09 -2.29
C VAL A 163 7.61 14.36 -1.30
N LEU A 164 7.25 14.38 -0.02
CA LEU A 164 8.04 13.74 1.02
C LEU A 164 7.93 12.22 0.89
N GLN A 165 9.08 11.55 0.88
CA GLN A 165 9.15 10.09 0.70
C GLN A 165 9.82 9.42 1.92
N PRO A 166 9.38 8.22 2.33
CA PRO A 166 9.95 7.53 3.50
C PRO A 166 11.47 7.32 3.42
N GLY A 167 12.02 7.10 2.22
CA GLY A 167 13.45 6.90 1.99
C GLY A 167 14.30 8.18 2.03
N GLN A 168 13.68 9.36 2.14
CA GLN A 168 14.39 10.64 2.32
C GLN A 168 14.65 10.96 3.80
N LEU A 169 14.04 10.19 4.70
CA LEU A 169 14.13 10.36 6.14
C LEU A 169 15.10 9.33 6.71
N ASN A 170 15.97 9.75 7.62
CA ASN A 170 16.70 8.85 8.50
C ASN A 170 15.70 8.05 9.36
N GLY A 171 16.19 7.07 10.12
CA GLY A 171 15.36 6.47 11.16
C GLY A 171 15.02 7.47 12.28
N ARG A 172 14.30 7.02 13.30
CA ARG A 172 13.86 7.91 14.38
C ARG A 172 15.07 8.22 15.27
N GLU A 173 15.33 9.48 15.55
CA GLU A 173 16.36 9.82 16.52
C GLU A 173 15.95 9.25 17.89
N MET A 174 16.78 8.35 18.39
CA MET A 174 16.61 7.68 19.68
C MET A 174 17.24 8.49 20.81
N VAL A 175 18.20 9.34 20.48
CA VAL A 175 18.88 10.26 21.39
C VAL A 175 18.99 11.62 20.70
N ARG A 176 18.66 12.70 21.39
CA ARG A 176 18.87 14.08 20.93
C ARG A 176 19.99 14.76 21.71
N ALA A 177 20.58 15.79 21.11
CA ALA A 177 21.52 16.65 21.83
C ALA A 177 20.82 17.31 23.04
N GLY A 178 21.45 17.22 24.20
CA GLY A 178 20.93 17.69 25.48
C GLY A 178 20.21 16.63 26.30
N ASP A 179 19.82 15.49 25.70
CA ASP A 179 19.12 14.42 26.41
C ASP A 179 20.01 13.81 27.50
N GLN A 180 19.38 13.45 28.61
CA GLN A 180 20.04 12.62 29.62
C GLN A 180 19.97 11.16 29.17
N VAL A 181 21.15 10.54 29.06
CA VAL A 181 21.32 9.18 28.54
C VAL A 181 22.03 8.29 29.56
N GLU A 182 21.77 7.00 29.49
CA GLU A 182 22.54 5.96 30.16
C GLU A 182 23.76 5.61 29.29
N LEU A 183 24.95 5.93 29.79
CA LEU A 183 26.22 5.58 29.18
C LEU A 183 26.71 4.24 29.73
N ILE A 184 26.86 3.27 28.84
CA ILE A 184 27.25 1.89 29.14
C ILE A 184 28.68 1.66 28.63
N ALA A 185 29.63 1.44 29.53
CA ALA A 185 30.99 1.04 29.19
C ALA A 185 31.19 -0.46 29.48
N GLN A 186 31.80 -1.19 28.56
CA GLN A 186 32.13 -2.60 28.73
C GLN A 186 33.63 -2.80 28.56
N LEU A 187 34.29 -3.38 29.55
CA LEU A 187 35.71 -3.73 29.53
C LEU A 187 35.90 -5.10 30.18
N ASP A 188 36.49 -6.07 29.46
CA ASP A 188 36.84 -7.39 29.97
C ASP A 188 35.71 -8.13 30.73
N GLY A 189 34.47 -8.00 30.24
CA GLY A 189 33.30 -8.63 30.85
C GLY A 189 32.67 -7.85 32.02
N ILE A 190 33.24 -6.70 32.39
CA ILE A 190 32.67 -5.76 33.37
C ILE A 190 31.83 -4.73 32.61
N GLU A 191 30.57 -4.57 33.00
CA GLU A 191 29.68 -3.53 32.52
C GLU A 191 29.50 -2.43 33.57
N VAL A 192 29.78 -1.19 33.19
CA VAL A 192 29.59 0.00 34.03
C VAL A 192 28.55 0.88 33.38
N ARG A 193 27.50 1.20 34.13
CA ARG A 193 26.41 2.10 33.74
C ARG A 193 26.52 3.40 34.49
N THR A 194 26.42 4.51 33.77
CA THR A 194 26.42 5.85 34.38
C THR A 194 25.49 6.77 33.61
N THR A 195 25.09 7.87 34.21
CA THR A 195 24.29 8.88 33.51
C THR A 195 25.20 9.88 32.83
N GLY A 196 24.78 10.38 31.68
CA GLY A 196 25.47 11.43 30.95
C GLY A 196 24.51 12.31 30.19
N GLN A 197 25.03 13.40 29.64
CA GLN A 197 24.30 14.27 28.74
C GLN A 197 24.82 14.08 27.32
N ALA A 198 23.95 13.72 26.39
CA ALA A 198 24.29 13.65 24.98
C ALA A 198 24.61 15.05 24.45
N LEU A 199 25.74 15.21 23.75
CA LEU A 199 26.13 16.47 23.11
C LEU A 199 25.69 16.51 21.64
N ASP A 200 25.53 15.34 21.03
CA ASP A 200 24.99 15.16 19.68
C ASP A 200 23.82 14.17 19.73
N GLY A 201 22.98 14.16 18.70
CA GLY A 201 21.85 13.24 18.57
C GLY A 201 22.04 12.20 17.45
N GLY A 202 21.16 11.19 17.43
CA GLY A 202 21.15 10.16 16.40
C GLY A 202 20.17 9.01 16.67
N ASP A 203 19.99 8.16 15.66
CA ASP A 203 19.29 6.88 15.77
C ASP A 203 20.26 5.76 16.21
N THR A 204 19.75 4.59 16.53
CA THR A 204 20.50 3.37 16.81
C THR A 204 21.65 3.16 15.83
N GLY A 205 22.85 2.93 16.37
CA GLY A 205 24.09 2.79 15.60
C GLY A 205 24.79 4.11 15.24
N THR A 206 24.18 5.26 15.52
CA THR A 206 24.82 6.57 15.29
C THR A 206 25.89 6.83 16.35
N ARG A 207 27.05 7.36 15.93
CA ARG A 207 28.10 7.80 16.85
C ARG A 207 27.81 9.21 17.36
N LEU A 208 27.94 9.42 18.66
CA LEU A 208 27.72 10.71 19.31
C LEU A 208 28.68 10.92 20.48
N ARG A 209 28.83 12.17 20.92
CA ARG A 209 29.62 12.51 22.11
C ARG A 209 28.70 12.62 23.33
N VAL A 210 29.08 12.03 24.45
CA VAL A 210 28.36 12.11 25.73
C VAL A 210 29.26 12.75 26.77
N ARG A 211 28.77 13.77 27.48
CA ARG A 211 29.41 14.26 28.70
C ARG A 211 28.98 13.37 29.87
N ASN A 212 29.94 12.69 30.48
CA ASN A 212 29.70 11.87 31.67
C ASN A 212 29.24 12.76 32.84
N GLY A 213 28.13 12.41 33.49
CA GLY A 213 27.55 13.19 34.58
C GLY A 213 28.39 13.17 35.87
N HIS A 214 29.21 12.15 36.07
CA HIS A 214 30.09 12.02 37.24
C HIS A 214 31.44 12.70 37.00
N SER A 215 32.14 12.31 35.92
CA SER A 215 33.51 12.78 35.68
C SER A 215 33.61 14.07 34.87
N GLY A 216 32.53 14.49 34.22
CA GLY A 216 32.50 15.65 33.31
C GLY A 216 33.23 15.43 31.98
N LEU A 217 33.90 14.30 31.80
CA LEU A 217 34.64 13.95 30.60
C LEU A 217 33.70 13.70 29.42
N ILE A 218 34.15 14.04 28.21
CA ILE A 218 33.43 13.78 26.97
C ILE A 218 33.91 12.45 26.42
N VAL A 219 32.99 11.50 26.31
CA VAL A 219 33.23 10.13 25.86
C VAL A 219 32.52 9.92 24.52
N PRO A 220 33.21 9.42 23.47
CA PRO A 220 32.54 9.00 22.25
C PRO A 220 31.73 7.72 22.50
N GLY A 221 30.54 7.63 21.92
CA GLY A 221 29.67 6.48 22.09
C GLY A 221 28.85 6.18 20.84
N VAL A 222 28.11 5.06 20.86
CA VAL A 222 27.15 4.67 19.83
C VAL A 222 25.78 4.45 20.45
N VAL A 223 24.72 4.95 19.81
CA VAL A 223 23.35 4.74 20.28
C VAL A 223 22.99 3.26 20.21
N LEU A 224 22.46 2.69 21.29
CA LEU A 224 21.91 1.34 21.31
C LEU A 224 20.39 1.34 21.18
N ALA A 225 19.74 2.24 21.91
CA ALA A 225 18.29 2.38 21.97
C ALA A 225 17.92 3.79 22.46
N ALA A 226 16.63 4.04 22.65
CA ALA A 226 16.15 5.31 23.19
C ALA A 226 16.76 5.58 24.57
N GLY A 227 17.56 6.65 24.68
CA GLY A 227 18.25 7.02 25.92
C GLY A 227 19.43 6.14 26.32
N GLU A 228 19.83 5.15 25.52
CA GLU A 228 20.94 4.23 25.83
C GLU A 228 22.10 4.39 24.85
N VAL A 229 23.31 4.58 25.37
CA VAL A 229 24.53 4.80 24.58
C VAL A 229 25.65 3.90 25.08
N LYS A 230 26.29 3.15 24.18
CA LYS A 230 27.51 2.38 24.49
C LYS A 230 28.74 3.25 24.30
N ALA A 231 29.57 3.40 25.32
CA ALA A 231 30.87 4.05 25.22
C ALA A 231 31.79 3.27 24.27
N LEU A 232 32.48 3.99 23.39
CA LEU A 232 33.53 3.42 22.56
C LEU A 232 34.87 3.48 23.32
N PRO A 233 35.72 2.45 23.18
CA PRO A 233 37.06 2.45 23.75
C PRO A 233 37.96 3.52 23.11
#